data_AF-A0AAF0WC85-F1
#
_entry.id   AF-A0AAF0WC85-F1
#
_cell.length_a   1.000
_cell.length_b   1.000
_cell.length_c   1.000
_cell.angle_alpha   90.00
_cell.angle_beta   90.00
_cell.angle_gamma   90.00
#
_symmetry.space_group_name_H-M   'P 1'
#
loop_
_entity.id
_entity.type
_entity.pdbx_description
1 polymer ?
#
loop_
_entity_poly.entity_id
_entity_poly.type
_entity_poly.pdbx_seq_one_letter_code
_entity_poly.pdbx_strand_id
1 'polypeptide(L)'
;MAPLHLHQPPQLKSTTSLATSLCIIPHKFVRKYEEKLLERVLLKTPGGAAWAVDVVRRKNKVSLGNGWPQFATFYSISFYP
;
A
#
# COMPACT_ATOMS: atom_id res chain seq x y z
N MET A 1 -21.55 -14.64 20.45
CA MET A 1 -20.27 -13.91 20.24
C MET A 1 -19.78 -14.29 18.85
N ALA A 2 -19.93 -13.40 17.86
CA ALA A 2 -19.41 -13.66 16.52
C ALA A 2 -17.88 -13.57 16.53
N PRO A 3 -17.16 -14.38 15.74
CA PRO A 3 -15.72 -14.26 15.67
C PRO A 3 -15.39 -12.87 15.13
N LEU A 4 -14.34 -12.25 15.66
CA LEU A 4 -13.72 -11.07 15.08
C LEU A 4 -13.24 -11.46 13.68
N HIS A 5 -14.12 -11.34 12.68
CA HIS A 5 -13.76 -11.44 11.29
C HIS A 5 -12.82 -10.29 11.02
N LEU A 6 -11.51 -10.57 11.14
CA LEU A 6 -10.47 -9.81 10.51
C LEU A 6 -10.95 -9.63 9.07
N HIS A 7 -11.39 -8.42 8.73
CA HIS A 7 -11.89 -8.13 7.38
C HIS A 7 -10.69 -8.31 6.47
N GLN A 8 -10.56 -9.52 5.93
CA GLN A 8 -9.61 -9.78 4.87
C GLN A 8 -9.98 -8.82 3.73
N PRO A 9 -8.99 -8.12 3.18
CA PRO A 9 -9.26 -7.21 2.09
C PRO A 9 -9.94 -7.98 0.96
N PRO A 10 -10.98 -7.41 0.32
CA PRO A 10 -11.62 -8.06 -0.80
C PRO A 10 -10.56 -8.37 -1.86
N GLN A 11 -10.54 -9.63 -2.31
CA GLN A 11 -9.64 -10.13 -3.35
C GLN A 11 -10.08 -9.52 -4.70
N LEU A 12 -9.82 -8.23 -4.90
CA LEU A 12 -10.20 -7.51 -6.10
C LEU A 12 -9.34 -8.02 -7.25
N LYS A 13 -9.99 -8.56 -8.29
CA LYS A 13 -9.31 -9.08 -9.49
C LYS A 13 -8.54 -7.94 -10.15
N SER A 14 -7.28 -8.20 -10.48
CA SER A 14 -6.31 -7.23 -11.00
C SER A 14 -6.74 -6.63 -12.34
N THR A 15 -7.58 -5.59 -12.33
CA THR A 15 -7.86 -4.80 -13.54
C THR A 15 -6.81 -3.72 -13.68
N THR A 16 -5.94 -3.94 -14.66
CA THR A 16 -4.98 -2.99 -15.20
C THR A 16 -5.65 -1.64 -15.46
N SER A 17 -5.34 -0.62 -14.66
CA SER A 17 -5.51 0.77 -15.07
C SER A 17 -4.11 1.34 -15.33
N LEU A 18 -3.91 1.79 -16.57
CA LEU A 18 -2.62 2.14 -17.16
C LEU A 18 -2.05 3.51 -16.68
N ALA A 19 -2.65 4.17 -15.69
CA ALA A 19 -2.22 5.49 -15.24
C ALA A 19 -1.70 5.53 -13.78
N THR A 20 -0.39 5.35 -13.64
CA THR A 20 0.50 6.16 -12.76
C THR A 20 -0.03 6.56 -11.36
N SER A 21 -0.44 5.61 -10.52
CA SER A 21 -0.68 5.87 -9.08
C SER A 21 0.46 5.32 -8.22
N LEU A 22 1.71 5.69 -8.51
CA LEU A 22 2.85 5.34 -7.66
C LEU A 22 2.80 6.18 -6.38
N CYS A 23 2.56 5.56 -5.23
CA CYS A 23 2.73 6.22 -3.94
C CYS A 23 4.21 6.28 -3.58
N ILE A 24 4.84 7.43 -3.79
CA ILE A 24 6.23 7.67 -3.40
C ILE A 24 6.29 7.93 -1.91
N ILE A 25 7.11 7.16 -1.20
CA ILE A 25 7.35 7.38 0.23
C ILE A 25 8.25 8.62 0.39
N PRO A 26 7.89 9.58 1.26
CA PRO A 26 8.69 10.78 1.47
C PRO A 26 10.15 10.46 1.80
N HIS A 27 11.09 11.12 1.13
CA HIS A 27 12.53 10.84 1.27
C HIS A 27 13.03 10.92 2.72
N LYS A 28 12.53 11.88 3.52
CA LYS A 28 12.88 11.98 4.95
C LYS A 28 12.44 10.75 5.76
N PHE A 29 11.31 10.15 5.41
CA PHE A 29 10.83 8.93 6.04
C PHE A 29 11.73 7.75 5.67
N VAL A 30 12.03 7.59 4.37
CA VAL A 30 12.95 6.56 3.89
C VAL A 30 14.28 6.68 4.61
N ARG A 31 14.91 7.85 4.62
CA ARG A 31 16.22 8.06 5.28
C ARG A 31 16.22 7.70 6.76
N LYS A 32 15.09 7.88 7.46
CA LYS A 32 14.97 7.58 8.89
C LYS A 32 14.75 6.09 9.17
N TYR A 33 14.17 5.35 8.22
CA TYR A 33 13.69 3.98 8.44
C TYR A 33 14.15 2.99 7.37
N GLU A 34 15.14 3.35 6.54
CA GLU A 34 15.50 2.62 5.32
C GLU A 34 15.82 1.15 5.57
N GLU A 35 16.63 0.86 6.58
CA GLU A 35 17.03 -0.50 6.98
C GLU A 35 15.86 -1.32 7.54
N LYS A 36 14.79 -0.64 7.99
CA LYS A 36 13.59 -1.25 8.56
C LYS A 36 12.48 -1.45 7.53
N LEU A 37 12.66 -0.90 6.32
CA LEU A 37 11.70 -1.05 5.23
C LEU A 37 11.97 -2.36 4.49
N LEU A 38 11.24 -3.39 4.93
CA LEU A 38 11.15 -4.70 4.29
C LEU A 38 10.62 -4.59 2.84
N GLU A 39 10.88 -5.60 2.03
CA GLU A 39 10.38 -5.70 0.65
C GLU A 39 8.84 -5.73 0.57
N ARG A 40 8.17 -6.16 1.63
CA ARG A 40 6.71 -6.17 1.76
C ARG A 40 6.30 -5.69 3.14
N VAL A 41 5.31 -4.80 3.18
CA VAL A 41 4.79 -4.19 4.41
C VAL A 41 3.27 -4.34 4.50
N LEU A 42 2.74 -4.15 5.71
CA LEU A 42 1.29 -4.17 5.96
C LEU A 42 0.75 -2.76 6.17
N LEU A 43 -0.19 -2.35 5.34
CA LEU A 43 -1.01 -1.17 5.59
C LEU A 43 -2.18 -1.58 6.50
N LYS A 44 -2.15 -1.12 7.75
CA LYS A 44 -3.20 -1.39 8.74
C LYS A 44 -4.19 -0.24 8.76
N THR A 45 -5.48 -0.56 8.66
CA THR A 45 -6.54 0.44 8.75
C THR A 45 -7.10 0.54 10.17
N PRO A 46 -7.77 1.64 10.53
CA PRO A 46 -8.42 1.78 11.83
C PRO A 46 -9.45 0.67 12.11
N GLY A 47 -10.07 0.12 11.07
CA GLY A 47 -11.01 -1.02 11.16
C GLY A 47 -10.35 -2.38 11.33
N GLY A 48 -9.02 -2.44 11.49
CA GLY A 48 -8.28 -3.68 11.73
C GLY A 48 -7.95 -4.49 10.47
N ALA A 49 -8.32 -4.02 9.28
CA ALA A 49 -7.90 -4.66 8.02
C ALA A 49 -6.41 -4.42 7.78
N ALA A 50 -5.73 -5.43 7.23
CA ALA A 50 -4.30 -5.35 6.90
C ALA A 50 -4.09 -5.73 5.42
N TRP A 51 -3.43 -4.84 4.68
CA TRP A 51 -3.15 -5.01 3.26
C TRP A 51 -1.65 -5.21 3.04
N ALA A 52 -1.28 -6.34 2.46
CA ALA A 52 0.10 -6.57 2.04
C ALA A 52 0.41 -5.74 0.79
N VAL A 53 1.45 -4.92 0.88
CA VAL A 53 1.92 -4.11 -0.24
C VAL A 53 3.43 -4.26 -0.40
N ASP A 54 3.88 -4.28 -1.65
CA ASP A 54 5.31 -4.35 -1.95
C ASP A 54 5.95 -2.97 -1.78
N VAL A 55 7.21 -2.96 -1.36
CA VAL A 55 8.06 -1.79 -1.32
C VAL A 55 9.02 -1.87 -2.50
N VAL A 56 8.84 -0.98 -3.47
CA VAL A 56 9.62 -0.94 -4.70
C VAL A 56 10.68 0.14 -4.59
N ARG A 57 11.95 -0.26 -4.77
CA ARG A 57 13.10 0.64 -4.77
C ARG A 57 13.59 0.84 -6.21
N ARG A 58 13.62 2.09 -6.68
CA ARG A 58 14.13 2.45 -8.01
C ARG A 58 14.97 3.71 -7.92
N LYS A 59 16.27 3.60 -8.23
CA LYS A 59 17.24 4.69 -8.09
C LYS A 59 17.17 5.25 -6.66
N ASN A 60 16.82 6.53 -6.51
CA ASN A 60 16.71 7.24 -5.23
C ASN A 60 15.26 7.40 -4.75
N LYS A 61 14.33 6.60 -5.27
CA LYS A 61 12.92 6.65 -4.90
C LYS A 61 12.47 5.30 -4.36
N VAL A 62 11.70 5.35 -3.28
CA VAL A 62 10.99 4.20 -2.72
C VAL A 62 9.50 4.46 -2.86
N SER A 63 8.77 3.48 -3.38
CA SER A 63 7.33 3.58 -3.60
C SER A 63 6.60 2.32 -3.20
N LEU A 64 5.29 2.41 -2.96
CA LEU A 64 4.44 1.25 -2.77
C LEU A 64 4.04 0.65 -4.14
N GLY A 65 4.27 -0.65 -4.29
CA GLY A 65 4.08 -1.42 -5.52
C GLY A 65 2.80 -2.26 -5.50
N ASN A 66 2.92 -3.56 -5.78
CA ASN A 66 1.77 -4.45 -5.79
C ASN A 66 0.98 -4.35 -4.48
N GLY A 67 -0.35 -4.42 -4.56
CA GLY A 67 -1.26 -4.23 -3.43
C GLY A 67 -1.65 -2.77 -3.17
N TRP A 68 -0.79 -1.79 -3.50
CA TRP A 68 -1.14 -0.37 -3.36
C TRP A 68 -2.29 0.06 -4.28
N PRO A 69 -2.33 -0.26 -5.59
CA PRO A 69 -3.43 0.15 -6.46
C PRO A 69 -4.79 -0.38 -5.98
N GLN A 70 -4.84 -1.62 -5.49
CA GLN A 70 -6.06 -2.22 -4.93
C GLN A 70 -6.50 -1.51 -3.65
N PHE A 71 -5.55 -1.23 -2.75
CA PHE A 71 -5.81 -0.47 -1.53
C PHE A 71 -6.34 0.94 -1.84
N ALA A 72 -5.66 1.67 -2.73
CA ALA A 72 -6.04 3.02 -3.12
C ALA A 72 -7.42 3.05 -3.79
N THR A 73 -7.70 2.08 -4.67
CA THR A 73 -9.02 1.94 -5.31
C THR A 73 -10.12 1.66 -4.29
N PHE A 74 -9.90 0.70 -3.38
CA PHE A 74 -10.88 0.30 -2.39
C PHE A 74 -11.28 1.45 -1.45
N TYR A 75 -10.29 2.26 -1.03
CA TYR A 75 -10.52 3.42 -0.17
C TYR A 75 -10.74 4.74 -0.94
N SER A 76 -10.87 4.68 -2.27
CA SER A 76 -11.03 5.87 -3.12
C SER A 76 -9.97 6.95 -2.86
N ILE A 77 -8.73 6.53 -2.62
CA ILE A 77 -7.58 7.41 -2.43
C ILE A 77 -7.13 7.89 -3.79
N SER A 78 -7.48 9.14 -4.11
CA SER A 78 -6.99 9.87 -5.27
C SER A 78 -6.11 11.03 -4.82
N PHE A 79 -5.18 11.43 -5.68
CA PHE A 79 -4.45 12.68 -5.51
C PHE A 79 -5.13 13.73 -6.39
N TYR A 80 -5.65 14.79 -5.77
CA TYR A 80 -5.98 16.01 -6.53
C TYR A 80 -4.68 16.80 -6.74
N PRO A 81 -4.41 17.26 -7.98
CA PRO A 81 -3.23 18.06 -8.29
C PRO A 81 -3.22 19.42 -7.57
#